data_AF-A0A5P8JVU4-F1
#
_entry.id   AF-A0A5P8JVU4-F1
#
_cell.length_a   1.000
_cell.length_b   1.000
_cell.length_c   1.000
_cell.angle_alpha   90.00
_cell.angle_beta   90.00
_cell.angle_gamma   90.00
#
_symmetry.space_group_name_H-M   'P 1'
#
loop_
_entity.id
_entity.type
_entity.pdbx_description
1 polymer ?
#
loop_
_entity_poly.entity_id
_entity_poly.type
_entity_poly.pdbx_seq_one_letter_code
_entity_poly.pdbx_strand_id
1 'polypeptide(L)'
;MAALRDWSKPGRRADLVAAAWQAGETNVSALAEAARISRPTVYADLRSRGIDPDHRPKGTSVITTLSTLDIEGFTGVGERLDAEFDAALRRWATEHPNATQEEGQAEGMRLVGLMDTTYRYADVRDLLAHEQVARAERDRLLHQVELRWEALGTAAAWLAAHHAYVVAVDEARIAIDMWRERAEAALKRPFFCSSPRDEAAYRQIQEAGHPALEQALADLDRTPAQTAEQLRANLDQAHERRLQLAAETARHTQPASR
;
A
#
# COMPACT_ATOMS: atom_id res chain seq x y z
N MET A 1 27.09 -24.01 0.74
CA MET A 1 28.26 -23.10 0.76
C MET A 1 27.98 -21.68 0.26
N ALA A 2 27.28 -21.47 -0.86
CA ALA A 2 26.96 -20.12 -1.35
C ALA A 2 26.02 -19.32 -0.43
N ALA A 3 24.92 -19.94 0.02
CA ALA A 3 23.97 -19.30 0.96
C ALA A 3 24.63 -18.94 2.30
N LEU A 4 25.55 -19.76 2.80
CA LEU A 4 26.28 -19.49 4.04
C LEU A 4 27.24 -18.30 3.89
N ARG A 5 27.90 -18.18 2.72
CA ARG A 5 28.75 -17.04 2.36
C ARG A 5 27.96 -15.75 2.13
N ASP A 6 26.75 -15.86 1.60
CA ASP A 6 25.83 -14.73 1.47
C ASP A 6 25.32 -14.26 2.84
N TRP A 7 24.99 -15.21 3.72
CA TRP A 7 24.57 -14.94 5.09
C TRP A 7 25.66 -14.26 5.92
N SER A 8 26.93 -14.62 5.71
CA SER A 8 28.06 -14.04 6.44
C SER A 8 28.49 -12.65 5.95
N LYS A 9 27.83 -12.06 4.94
CA LYS A 9 28.19 -10.73 4.45
C LYS A 9 27.88 -9.66 5.52
N PRO A 10 28.86 -8.82 5.90
CA PRO A 10 28.61 -7.68 6.76
C PRO A 10 27.47 -6.81 6.21
N GLY A 11 26.51 -6.45 7.05
CA GLY A 11 25.35 -5.63 6.65
C GLY A 11 24.17 -6.39 6.02
N ARG A 12 24.31 -7.67 5.66
CA ARG A 12 23.24 -8.46 5.03
C ARG A 12 21.98 -8.56 5.89
N ARG A 13 22.14 -8.66 7.21
CA ARG A 13 21.02 -8.63 8.16
C ARG A 13 20.22 -7.34 8.01
N ALA A 14 20.90 -6.20 7.99
CA ALA A 14 20.26 -4.91 7.81
C ALA A 14 19.57 -4.78 6.45
N ASP A 15 20.14 -5.37 5.39
CA ASP A 15 19.48 -5.43 4.07
C ASP A 15 18.19 -6.25 4.10
N LEU A 16 18.19 -7.40 4.78
CA LEU A 16 17.01 -8.27 4.88
C LEU A 16 15.92 -7.65 5.76
N VAL A 17 16.31 -7.00 6.86
CA VAL A 17 15.37 -6.26 7.73
C VAL A 17 14.76 -5.09 6.97
N ALA A 18 15.57 -4.34 6.21
CA ALA A 18 15.07 -3.26 5.35
C ALA A 18 14.17 -3.77 4.22
N ALA A 19 14.51 -4.90 3.59
CA ALA A 19 13.68 -5.51 2.55
C ALA A 19 12.33 -5.99 3.10
N ALA A 20 12.30 -6.61 4.29
CA ALA A 20 11.06 -7.01 4.94
C ALA A 20 10.19 -5.79 5.31
N TRP A 21 10.82 -4.71 5.77
CA TRP A 21 10.15 -3.42 6.02
C TRP A 21 9.55 -2.84 4.74
N GLN A 22 10.31 -2.83 3.64
CA GLN A 22 9.85 -2.36 2.33
C GLN A 22 8.78 -3.26 1.72
N ALA A 23 8.77 -4.56 2.06
CA ALA A 23 7.72 -5.49 1.69
C ALA A 23 6.43 -5.35 2.53
N GLY A 24 6.40 -4.41 3.49
CA GLY A 24 5.21 -4.03 4.25
C GLY A 24 5.16 -4.51 5.70
N GLU A 25 6.11 -5.34 6.14
CA GLU A 25 6.21 -5.75 7.55
C GLU A 25 6.89 -4.65 8.37
N THR A 26 6.10 -3.70 8.86
CA THR A 26 6.56 -2.53 9.62
C THR A 26 6.48 -2.73 11.14
N ASN A 27 6.07 -3.90 11.62
CA ASN A 27 6.06 -4.20 13.05
C ASN A 27 7.46 -4.64 13.52
N VAL A 28 8.14 -3.73 14.22
CA VAL A 28 9.47 -3.98 14.80
C VAL A 28 9.51 -5.23 15.68
N SER A 29 8.41 -5.58 16.36
CA SER A 29 8.35 -6.79 17.19
C SER A 29 8.32 -8.06 16.34
N ALA A 30 7.54 -8.07 15.25
CA ALA A 30 7.47 -9.19 14.31
C ALA A 30 8.80 -9.39 13.59
N LEU A 31 9.45 -8.30 13.16
CA LEU A 31 10.79 -8.35 12.56
C LEU A 31 11.84 -8.88 13.55
N ALA A 32 11.78 -8.45 14.82
CA ALA A 32 12.69 -8.92 15.86
C ALA A 32 12.52 -10.43 16.11
N GLU A 33 11.28 -10.91 16.15
CA GLU A 33 10.95 -12.32 16.33
C GLU A 33 11.42 -13.17 15.13
N ALA A 34 11.05 -12.77 13.91
CA ALA A 34 11.40 -13.47 12.68
C ALA A 34 12.93 -13.56 12.47
N ALA A 35 13.65 -12.47 12.76
CA ALA A 35 15.11 -12.43 12.65
C ALA A 35 15.85 -12.94 13.90
N ARG A 36 15.14 -13.30 14.98
CA ARG A 36 15.69 -13.70 16.29
C ARG A 36 16.73 -12.73 16.84
N ILE A 37 16.44 -11.44 16.74
CA ILE A 37 17.28 -10.35 17.25
C ILE A 37 16.50 -9.44 18.18
N SER A 38 17.20 -8.59 18.92
CA SER A 38 16.55 -7.62 19.81
C SER A 38 15.88 -6.50 19.01
N ARG A 39 14.78 -5.95 19.52
CA ARG A 39 14.13 -4.75 18.94
C ARG A 39 15.12 -3.58 18.75
N PRO A 40 15.99 -3.23 19.71
CA PRO A 40 17.04 -2.23 19.49
C PRO A 40 17.94 -2.49 18.27
N THR A 41 18.24 -3.76 18.00
CA THR A 41 19.03 -4.15 16.81
C THR A 41 18.26 -3.89 15.52
N VAL A 42 16.96 -4.18 15.48
CA VAL A 42 16.08 -3.84 14.35
C VAL A 42 16.08 -2.33 14.10
N TYR A 43 15.91 -1.52 15.16
CA TYR A 43 15.98 -0.07 15.06
C TYR A 43 17.32 0.42 14.48
N ALA A 44 18.43 -0.11 14.96
CA ALA A 44 19.76 0.25 14.47
C ALA A 44 19.98 -0.16 13.01
N ASP A 45 19.53 -1.36 12.64
CA ASP A 45 19.64 -1.87 11.27
C ASP A 45 18.80 -1.05 10.29
N LEU A 46 17.56 -0.73 10.63
CA LEU A 46 16.69 0.12 9.80
C LEU A 46 17.29 1.52 9.61
N ARG A 47 17.73 2.16 10.70
CA ARG A 47 18.38 3.48 10.63
C ARG A 47 19.68 3.45 9.83
N SER A 48 20.46 2.37 9.90
CA SER A 48 21.66 2.20 9.07
C SER A 48 21.37 2.13 7.57
N ARG A 49 20.12 1.84 7.19
CA ARG A 49 19.60 1.84 5.82
C ARG A 49 18.78 3.08 5.49
N GLY A 50 18.82 4.11 6.34
CA GLY A 50 18.07 5.35 6.14
C GLY A 50 16.57 5.22 6.35
N ILE A 51 16.11 4.15 7.01
CA ILE A 51 14.70 3.96 7.38
C ILE A 51 14.53 4.45 8.81
N ASP A 52 13.64 5.41 9.03
CA ASP A 52 13.23 5.84 10.38
C ASP A 52 11.97 5.09 10.83
N PRO A 53 12.09 4.05 11.67
CA PRO A 53 10.96 3.29 12.18
C PRO A 53 10.05 4.07 13.15
N ASP A 54 10.49 5.24 13.65
CA ASP A 54 9.70 6.09 14.53
C ASP A 54 8.79 7.05 13.73
N HIS A 55 9.12 7.32 12.47
CA HIS A 55 8.25 7.96 11.46
C HIS A 55 7.26 6.96 10.84
N ARG A 56 6.62 6.16 11.69
CA ARG A 56 5.45 5.37 11.26
C ARG A 56 4.31 6.36 10.94
N PRO A 57 3.59 6.23 9.81
CA PRO A 57 2.26 6.82 9.69
C PRO A 57 1.39 6.28 10.84
N LYS A 58 1.19 7.07 11.88
CA LYS A 58 0.35 6.68 13.00
C LYS A 58 -1.09 6.63 12.51
N GLY A 59 -1.55 5.43 12.13
CA GLY A 59 -2.98 5.17 11.96
C GLY A 59 -3.42 4.60 10.62
N THR A 60 -2.60 3.80 9.93
CA THR A 60 -3.07 3.10 8.74
C THR A 60 -3.09 1.62 9.05
N SER A 61 -4.26 1.07 9.39
CA SER A 61 -4.50 -0.36 9.24
C SER A 61 -4.49 -0.60 7.73
N VAL A 62 -3.29 -0.75 7.17
CA VAL A 62 -3.14 -0.87 5.72
C VAL A 62 -3.79 -2.20 5.32
N ILE A 63 -4.67 -2.17 4.35
CA ILE A 63 -5.09 -3.37 3.62
C ILE A 63 -3.90 -3.75 2.70
N THR A 64 -2.71 -3.97 3.27
CA THR A 64 -1.52 -4.42 2.52
C THR A 64 -1.53 -5.91 2.29
N THR A 65 -2.24 -6.65 3.14
CA THR A 65 -2.40 -8.10 2.99
C THR A 65 -3.79 -8.39 2.48
N LEU A 66 -3.94 -8.49 1.16
CA LEU A 66 -5.15 -8.99 0.51
C LEU A 66 -5.25 -10.49 0.78
N SER A 67 -5.75 -10.87 1.95
CA SER A 67 -6.10 -12.26 2.20
C SER A 67 -7.09 -12.75 1.16
N THR A 68 -6.94 -14.01 0.74
CA THR A 68 -7.87 -14.65 -0.19
C THR A 68 -9.27 -14.55 0.40
N LEU A 69 -10.19 -13.96 -0.37
CA LEU A 69 -11.59 -13.84 0.00
C LEU A 69 -12.28 -15.15 -0.39
N ASP A 70 -12.95 -15.78 0.57
CA ASP A 70 -13.80 -16.94 0.32
C ASP A 70 -14.92 -16.93 1.35
N ILE A 71 -16.12 -16.57 0.89
CA ILE A 71 -17.33 -16.54 1.73
C ILE A 71 -18.32 -17.54 1.15
N GLU A 72 -18.46 -18.69 1.80
CA GLU A 72 -19.31 -19.79 1.33
C GLU A 72 -19.02 -20.24 -0.11
N GLY A 73 -17.77 -20.12 -0.57
CA GLY A 73 -17.35 -20.44 -1.94
C GLY A 73 -17.40 -19.27 -2.92
N PHE A 74 -17.82 -18.08 -2.48
CA PHE A 74 -17.72 -16.85 -3.28
C PHE A 74 -16.36 -16.18 -3.07
N THR A 75 -15.62 -16.02 -4.16
CA THR A 75 -14.27 -15.45 -4.12
C THR A 75 -14.21 -13.96 -4.48
N GLY A 76 -15.33 -13.42 -4.98
CA GLY A 76 -15.41 -12.06 -5.49
C GLY A 76 -14.73 -11.85 -6.85
N VAL A 77 -14.36 -12.94 -7.55
CA VAL A 77 -13.82 -12.88 -8.91
C VAL A 77 -14.97 -12.88 -9.92
N GLY A 78 -15.14 -11.77 -10.64
CA GLY A 78 -16.27 -11.55 -11.57
C GLY A 78 -16.51 -12.67 -12.58
N GLU A 79 -15.43 -13.21 -13.16
CA GLU A 79 -15.50 -14.29 -14.17
C GLU A 79 -16.02 -15.63 -13.61
N ARG A 80 -16.04 -15.79 -12.29
CA ARG A 80 -16.40 -17.03 -11.61
C ARG A 80 -17.78 -16.99 -10.95
N LEU A 81 -18.44 -15.84 -10.91
CA LEU A 81 -19.66 -15.63 -10.12
C LEU A 81 -20.78 -16.63 -10.45
N ASP A 82 -21.09 -16.84 -11.74
CA ASP A 82 -22.14 -17.76 -12.16
C ASP A 82 -21.84 -19.21 -11.72
N ALA A 83 -20.59 -19.65 -11.92
CA ALA A 83 -20.17 -20.99 -11.53
C ALA A 83 -20.16 -21.19 -10.01
N GLU A 84 -19.76 -20.17 -9.24
CA GLU A 84 -19.75 -20.16 -7.78
C GLU A 84 -21.19 -20.18 -7.22
N PHE A 85 -22.10 -19.44 -7.84
CA PHE A 85 -23.53 -19.43 -7.50
C PHE A 85 -24.19 -20.79 -7.78
N ASP A 86 -23.96 -21.38 -8.95
CA ASP A 86 -24.46 -22.71 -9.29
C ASP A 86 -23.88 -23.80 -8.36
N ALA A 87 -22.63 -23.65 -7.93
CA ALA A 87 -22.03 -24.55 -6.97
C ALA A 87 -22.66 -24.39 -5.58
N ALA A 88 -22.93 -23.17 -5.14
CA ALA A 88 -23.59 -22.88 -3.86
C ALA A 88 -25.02 -23.45 -3.83
N LEU A 89 -25.82 -23.22 -4.88
CA LEU A 89 -27.17 -23.80 -4.99
C LEU A 89 -27.15 -25.33 -4.96
N ARG A 90 -26.20 -25.97 -5.66
CA ARG A 90 -26.07 -27.42 -5.65
C ARG A 90 -25.69 -27.97 -4.27
N ARG A 91 -24.77 -27.30 -3.55
CA ARG A 91 -24.44 -27.67 -2.17
C ARG A 91 -25.67 -27.59 -1.28
N TRP A 92 -26.36 -26.46 -1.31
CA TRP A 92 -27.56 -26.25 -0.50
C TRP A 92 -28.66 -27.27 -0.81
N ALA A 93 -28.96 -27.54 -2.08
CA ALA A 93 -29.97 -28.51 -2.48
C ALA A 93 -29.63 -29.96 -2.05
N THR A 94 -28.34 -30.29 -2.01
CA THR A 94 -27.86 -31.60 -1.52
C THR A 94 -28.05 -31.72 -0.01
N GLU A 95 -27.82 -30.64 0.73
CA GLU A 95 -28.00 -30.57 2.19
C GLU A 95 -29.49 -30.50 2.59
N HIS A 96 -30.35 -30.03 1.69
CA HIS A 96 -31.78 -29.82 1.93
C HIS A 96 -32.67 -30.54 0.89
N PRO A 97 -32.60 -31.88 0.79
CA PRO A 97 -33.29 -32.65 -0.26
C PRO A 97 -34.82 -32.56 -0.19
N ASN A 98 -35.36 -32.18 0.97
CA ASN A 98 -36.80 -32.05 1.20
C ASN A 98 -37.27 -30.59 1.28
N ALA A 99 -36.41 -29.63 0.95
CA ALA A 99 -36.80 -28.23 1.01
C ALA A 99 -37.95 -27.92 0.04
N THR A 100 -38.83 -27.05 0.49
CA THR A 100 -39.91 -26.50 -0.30
C THR A 100 -39.38 -25.52 -1.35
N GLN A 101 -40.21 -25.22 -2.34
CA GLN A 101 -39.89 -24.20 -3.35
C GLN A 101 -39.67 -22.82 -2.71
N GLU A 102 -40.42 -22.46 -1.67
CA GLU A 102 -40.29 -21.18 -0.96
C GLU A 102 -38.94 -21.09 -0.24
N GLU A 103 -38.50 -22.15 0.44
CA GLU A 103 -37.18 -22.21 1.08
C GLU A 103 -36.06 -22.08 0.04
N GLY A 104 -36.18 -22.75 -1.11
CA GLY A 104 -35.21 -22.64 -2.21
C GLY A 104 -35.15 -21.24 -2.82
N GLN A 105 -36.30 -20.57 -2.97
CA GLN A 105 -36.33 -19.17 -3.42
C GLN A 105 -35.70 -18.22 -2.41
N ALA A 106 -36.01 -18.39 -1.13
CA ALA A 106 -35.43 -17.59 -0.06
C ALA A 106 -33.90 -17.71 -0.02
N GLU A 107 -33.39 -18.94 -0.13
CA GLU A 107 -31.95 -19.19 -0.18
C GLU A 107 -31.30 -18.62 -1.45
N GLY A 108 -31.90 -18.82 -2.62
CA GLY A 108 -31.39 -18.24 -3.85
C GLY A 108 -31.23 -16.73 -3.76
N MET A 109 -32.22 -16.03 -3.17
CA MET A 109 -32.15 -14.58 -2.95
C MET A 109 -31.10 -14.17 -1.90
N ARG A 110 -30.81 -15.01 -0.91
CA ARG A 110 -29.70 -14.80 0.05
C ARG A 110 -28.35 -14.94 -0.65
N LEU A 111 -28.16 -16.01 -1.41
CA LEU A 111 -26.92 -16.30 -2.15
C LEU A 111 -26.63 -15.23 -3.21
N VAL A 112 -27.65 -14.69 -3.88
CA VAL A 112 -27.47 -13.54 -4.80
C VAL A 112 -26.92 -12.33 -4.05
N GLY A 113 -27.48 -12.00 -2.88
CA GLY A 113 -26.99 -10.89 -2.06
C GLY A 113 -25.56 -11.11 -1.56
N LEU A 114 -25.23 -12.35 -1.17
CA LEU A 114 -23.89 -12.75 -0.75
C LEU A 114 -22.87 -12.62 -1.88
N MET A 115 -23.21 -13.16 -3.06
CA MET A 115 -22.39 -13.10 -4.27
C MET A 115 -22.09 -11.65 -4.68
N ASP A 116 -23.12 -10.82 -4.83
CA ASP A 116 -22.98 -9.42 -5.24
C ASP A 116 -22.18 -8.60 -4.22
N THR A 117 -22.48 -8.76 -2.93
CA THR A 117 -21.76 -8.03 -1.88
C THR A 117 -20.29 -8.46 -1.79
N THR A 118 -20.00 -9.76 -1.91
CA THR A 118 -18.63 -10.29 -1.92
C THR A 118 -17.83 -9.77 -3.12
N TYR A 119 -18.45 -9.73 -4.31
CA TYR A 119 -17.85 -9.15 -5.51
C TYR A 119 -17.53 -7.66 -5.35
N ARG A 120 -18.51 -6.84 -4.93
CA ARG A 120 -18.30 -5.40 -4.70
C ARG A 120 -17.28 -5.14 -3.61
N TYR A 121 -17.32 -5.92 -2.53
CA TYR A 121 -16.33 -5.85 -1.46
C TYR A 121 -14.92 -6.14 -1.98
N ALA A 122 -14.74 -7.20 -2.77
CA ALA A 122 -13.45 -7.56 -3.33
C ALA A 122 -12.87 -6.46 -4.24
N ASP A 123 -13.70 -5.93 -5.15
CA ASP A 123 -13.35 -4.85 -6.09
C ASP A 123 -12.90 -3.59 -5.34
N VAL A 124 -13.71 -3.12 -4.38
CA VAL A 124 -13.39 -1.92 -3.60
C VAL A 124 -12.18 -2.14 -2.69
N ARG A 125 -12.07 -3.31 -2.04
CA ARG A 125 -10.93 -3.66 -1.20
C ARG A 125 -9.61 -3.63 -1.98
N ASP A 126 -9.61 -4.16 -3.20
CA ASP A 126 -8.43 -4.16 -4.08
C ASP A 126 -8.02 -2.74 -4.49
N LEU A 127 -8.98 -1.90 -4.89
CA LEU A 127 -8.71 -0.50 -5.24
C LEU A 127 -8.15 0.29 -4.04
N LEU A 128 -8.71 0.09 -2.84
CA LEU A 128 -8.22 0.72 -1.61
C LEU A 128 -6.80 0.26 -1.25
N ALA A 129 -6.50 -1.03 -1.40
CA ALA A 129 -5.16 -1.55 -1.14
C ALA A 129 -4.12 -0.90 -2.07
N HIS A 130 -4.42 -0.82 -3.37
CA HIS A 130 -3.55 -0.18 -4.35
C HIS A 130 -3.36 1.33 -4.08
N GLU A 131 -4.44 2.03 -3.70
CA GLU A 131 -4.36 3.43 -3.34
C GLU A 131 -3.48 3.64 -2.10
N GLN A 132 -3.66 2.83 -1.04
CA GLN A 132 -2.90 2.98 0.19
C GLN A 132 -1.40 2.72 -0.02
N VAL A 133 -1.06 1.71 -0.82
CA VAL A 133 0.33 1.44 -1.22
C VAL A 133 0.91 2.63 -1.99
N ALA A 134 0.18 3.14 -2.99
CA ALA A 134 0.63 4.29 -3.78
C ALA A 134 0.79 5.56 -2.93
N ARG A 135 -0.10 5.77 -1.95
CA ARG A 135 -0.03 6.91 -1.01
C ARG A 135 1.20 6.84 -0.13
N ALA A 136 1.46 5.67 0.45
CA ALA A 136 2.64 5.44 1.29
C ALA A 136 3.93 5.61 0.47
N GLU A 137 3.96 5.11 -0.77
CA GLU A 137 5.12 5.24 -1.65
C GLU A 137 5.38 6.69 -2.08
N ARG A 138 4.32 7.45 -2.41
CA ARG A 138 4.38 8.89 -2.65
C ARG A 138 5.02 9.62 -1.47
N ASP A 139 4.53 9.38 -0.25
CA ASP A 139 5.03 10.05 0.95
C ASP A 139 6.49 9.67 1.23
N ARG A 140 6.85 8.40 1.03
CA ARG A 140 8.22 7.91 1.15
C ARG A 140 9.17 8.59 0.17
N LEU A 141 8.78 8.70 -1.11
CA LEU A 141 9.61 9.30 -2.15
C LEU A 141 9.74 10.82 -2.00
N LEU A 142 8.67 11.50 -1.58
CA LEU A 142 8.75 12.91 -1.20
C LEU A 142 9.73 13.13 -0.04
N HIS A 143 9.70 12.28 0.99
CA HIS A 143 10.68 12.35 2.07
C HIS A 143 12.11 12.03 1.58
N GLN A 144 12.27 11.06 0.68
CA GLN A 144 13.57 10.73 0.09
C GLN A 144 14.20 11.92 -0.65
N VAL A 145 13.40 12.76 -1.33
CA VAL A 145 13.90 14.00 -1.95
C VAL A 145 14.57 14.90 -0.92
N GLU A 146 13.96 15.08 0.25
CA GLU A 146 14.50 15.91 1.33
C GLU A 146 15.79 15.32 1.89
N LEU A 147 15.82 14.02 2.17
CA LEU A 147 17.04 13.34 2.66
C LEU A 147 18.20 13.45 1.67
N ARG A 148 17.93 13.31 0.36
CA ARG A 148 18.95 13.43 -0.68
C ARG A 148 19.45 14.86 -0.82
N TRP A 149 18.56 15.84 -0.65
CA TRP A 149 18.94 17.26 -0.64
C TRP A 149 19.85 17.58 0.56
N GLU A 150 19.49 17.17 1.77
CA GLU A 150 20.31 17.40 2.97
C GLU A 150 21.69 16.73 2.86
N ALA A 151 21.74 15.52 2.31
CA ALA A 151 22.99 14.79 2.12
C ALA A 151 23.98 15.50 1.18
N LEU A 152 23.53 16.39 0.29
CA LEU A 152 24.42 17.17 -0.57
C LEU A 152 25.38 18.07 0.21
N GLY A 153 24.95 18.58 1.36
CA GLY A 153 25.75 19.49 2.17
C GLY A 153 27.02 18.87 2.76
N THR A 154 27.11 17.53 2.80
CA THR A 154 28.25 16.79 3.38
C THR A 154 28.87 15.79 2.40
N ALA A 155 28.40 15.74 1.15
CA ALA A 155 28.82 14.73 0.18
C ALA A 155 30.23 14.99 -0.37
N ALA A 156 31.14 14.04 -0.19
CA ALA A 156 32.47 14.06 -0.81
C ALA A 156 32.40 13.92 -2.34
N ALA A 157 31.49 13.09 -2.85
CA ALA A 157 31.22 12.89 -4.28
C ALA A 157 29.99 13.70 -4.71
N TRP A 158 30.11 15.04 -4.68
CA TRP A 158 28.98 15.95 -4.85
C TRP A 158 28.16 15.73 -6.12
N LEU A 159 28.81 15.50 -7.28
CA LEU A 159 28.10 15.26 -8.54
C LEU A 159 27.22 14.00 -8.52
N ALA A 160 27.71 12.92 -7.92
CA ALA A 160 26.96 11.67 -7.80
C ALA A 160 25.78 11.83 -6.83
N ALA A 161 25.98 12.53 -5.71
CA ALA A 161 24.92 12.86 -4.77
C ALA A 161 23.86 13.77 -5.42
N HIS A 162 24.27 14.74 -6.24
CA HIS A 162 23.37 15.63 -6.96
C HIS A 162 22.53 14.86 -7.98
N HIS A 163 23.15 13.95 -8.73
CA HIS A 163 22.40 13.06 -9.61
C HIS A 163 21.36 12.22 -8.85
N ALA A 164 21.73 11.63 -7.71
CA ALA A 164 20.80 10.87 -6.88
C ALA A 164 19.62 11.72 -6.36
N TYR A 165 19.85 13.00 -6.05
CA TYR A 165 18.80 13.94 -5.72
C TYR A 165 17.85 14.19 -6.91
N VAL A 166 18.40 14.45 -8.10
CA VAL A 166 17.59 14.66 -9.32
C VAL A 166 16.73 13.43 -9.64
N VAL A 167 17.30 12.22 -9.53
CA VAL A 167 16.55 10.97 -9.72
C VAL A 167 15.42 10.85 -8.69
N ALA A 168 15.69 11.17 -7.41
CA ALA A 168 14.64 11.13 -6.38
C ALA A 168 13.48 12.10 -6.66
N VAL A 169 13.76 13.28 -7.25
CA VAL A 169 12.71 14.23 -7.65
C VAL A 169 11.85 13.64 -8.77
N ASP A 170 12.46 12.99 -9.77
CA ASP A 170 11.73 12.34 -10.86
C ASP A 170 10.85 11.17 -10.35
N GLU A 171 11.41 10.32 -9.49
CA GLU A 171 10.68 9.23 -8.84
C GLU A 171 9.48 9.76 -8.03
N ALA A 172 9.65 10.85 -7.27
CA ALA A 172 8.57 11.46 -6.52
C ALA A 172 7.45 12.02 -7.43
N ARG A 173 7.79 12.60 -8.59
CA ARG A 173 6.78 13.06 -9.57
C ARG A 173 5.95 11.91 -10.13
N ILE A 174 6.59 10.77 -10.42
CA ILE A 174 5.92 9.56 -10.90
C ILE A 174 5.00 9.03 -9.80
N ALA A 175 5.47 8.96 -8.56
CA ALA A 175 4.69 8.45 -7.45
C ALA A 175 3.46 9.31 -7.12
N ILE A 176 3.56 10.64 -7.24
CA ILE A 176 2.40 11.54 -7.11
C ILE A 176 1.34 11.22 -8.18
N ASP A 177 1.75 11.01 -9.44
CA ASP A 177 0.81 10.68 -10.53
C ASP A 177 0.16 9.31 -10.35
N MET A 178 0.96 8.31 -9.99
CA MET A 178 0.47 6.97 -9.70
C MET A 178 -0.53 6.99 -8.54
N TRP A 179 -0.21 7.69 -7.44
CA TRP A 179 -1.14 7.85 -6.33
C TRP A 179 -2.43 8.53 -6.78
N ARG A 180 -2.36 9.62 -7.55
CA ARG A 180 -3.55 10.32 -8.07
C ARG A 180 -4.46 9.36 -8.83
N GLU A 181 -3.89 8.60 -9.78
CA GLU A 181 -4.65 7.66 -10.60
C GLU A 181 -5.37 6.61 -9.74
N ARG A 182 -4.67 6.03 -8.75
CA ARG A 182 -5.25 5.02 -7.85
C ARG A 182 -6.29 5.60 -6.91
N ALA A 183 -6.07 6.80 -6.38
CA ALA A 183 -7.04 7.51 -5.55
C ALA A 183 -8.31 7.87 -6.32
N GLU A 184 -8.19 8.34 -7.56
CA GLU A 184 -9.34 8.58 -8.43
C GLU A 184 -10.10 7.30 -8.77
N ALA A 185 -9.40 6.19 -9.03
CA ALA A 185 -10.03 4.89 -9.28
C ALA A 185 -10.81 4.40 -8.05
N ALA A 186 -10.23 4.48 -6.85
CA ALA A 186 -10.89 4.11 -5.61
C ALA A 186 -12.12 4.98 -5.31
N LEU A 187 -12.05 6.29 -5.53
CA LEU A 187 -13.20 7.20 -5.33
C LEU A 187 -14.37 6.93 -6.28
N LYS A 188 -14.09 6.53 -7.52
CA LYS A 188 -15.12 6.20 -8.52
C LYS A 188 -15.90 4.94 -8.15
N ARG A 189 -15.44 4.16 -7.17
CA ARG A 189 -16.04 2.88 -6.76
C ARG A 189 -16.60 2.95 -5.34
N PRO A 190 -17.82 3.49 -5.16
CA PRO A 190 -18.44 3.52 -3.84
C PRO A 190 -18.81 2.11 -3.36
N PHE A 191 -18.63 1.85 -2.07
CA PHE A 191 -19.18 0.68 -1.40
C PHE A 191 -20.38 1.10 -0.54
N PHE A 192 -21.51 0.44 -0.76
CA PHE A 192 -22.72 0.65 0.03
C PHE A 192 -23.47 -0.67 0.20
N CYS A 193 -24.03 -0.87 1.39
CA CYS A 193 -25.01 -1.92 1.63
C CYS A 193 -26.40 -1.26 1.55
N SER A 194 -27.19 -1.61 0.54
CA SER A 194 -28.48 -0.97 0.25
C SER A 194 -29.68 -1.73 0.78
N SER A 195 -29.45 -2.97 1.22
CA SER A 195 -30.50 -3.88 1.68
C SER A 195 -30.06 -4.63 2.95
N PRO A 196 -31.01 -5.13 3.76
CA PRO A 196 -30.69 -6.01 4.89
C PRO A 196 -29.90 -7.26 4.50
N ARG A 197 -30.02 -7.71 3.24
CA ARG A 197 -29.26 -8.85 2.71
C ARG A 197 -27.80 -8.47 2.45
N ASP A 198 -27.57 -7.28 1.89
CA ASP A 198 -26.22 -6.76 1.66
C ASP A 198 -25.51 -6.56 3.01
N GLU A 199 -26.21 -6.00 4.00
CA GLU A 199 -25.68 -5.81 5.35
C GLU A 199 -25.33 -7.13 6.04
N ALA A 200 -26.17 -8.16 5.87
CA ALA A 200 -25.90 -9.49 6.41
C ALA A 200 -24.67 -10.12 5.74
N ALA A 201 -24.56 -10.04 4.41
CA ALA A 201 -23.41 -10.54 3.67
C ALA A 201 -22.11 -9.79 4.05
N TYR A 202 -22.18 -8.47 4.20
CA TYR A 202 -21.02 -7.69 4.61
C TYR A 202 -20.60 -7.99 6.05
N ARG A 203 -21.55 -8.18 6.96
CA ARG A 203 -21.25 -8.66 8.32
C ARG A 203 -20.56 -10.02 8.30
N GLN A 204 -21.02 -10.94 7.45
CA GLN A 204 -20.40 -12.25 7.30
C GLN A 204 -18.94 -12.16 6.80
N ILE A 205 -18.67 -11.26 5.85
CA ILE A 205 -17.30 -10.94 5.40
C ILE A 205 -16.43 -10.47 6.59
N GLN A 206 -16.97 -9.59 7.43
CA GLN A 206 -16.26 -9.08 8.62
C GLN A 206 -16.04 -10.17 9.69
N GLU A 207 -17.05 -11.01 9.93
CA GLU A 207 -16.98 -12.14 10.86
C GLU A 207 -15.98 -13.21 10.40
N ALA A 208 -15.77 -13.35 9.09
CA ALA A 208 -14.69 -14.15 8.50
C ALA A 208 -13.29 -13.52 8.67
N GLY A 209 -13.19 -12.36 9.32
CA GLY A 209 -11.93 -11.69 9.64
C GLY A 209 -11.40 -10.76 8.54
N HIS A 210 -12.20 -10.49 7.50
CA HIS A 210 -11.81 -9.50 6.49
C HIS A 210 -12.04 -8.06 6.99
N PRO A 211 -11.15 -7.12 6.62
CA PRO A 211 -11.18 -5.76 7.16
C PRO A 211 -12.45 -5.00 6.76
N ALA A 212 -12.94 -4.20 7.69
CA ALA A 212 -13.97 -3.21 7.43
C ALA A 212 -13.45 -2.11 6.47
N LEU A 213 -14.26 -1.69 5.49
CA LEU A 213 -13.86 -0.72 4.46
C LEU A 213 -14.10 0.74 4.88
N GLU A 214 -14.93 0.99 5.89
CA GLU A 214 -15.42 2.31 6.28
C GLU A 214 -14.26 3.27 6.58
N GLN A 215 -13.29 2.82 7.38
CA GLN A 215 -12.13 3.65 7.73
C GLN A 215 -11.27 3.95 6.50
N ALA A 216 -10.99 2.93 5.68
CA ALA A 216 -10.17 3.10 4.47
C ALA A 216 -10.84 4.05 3.45
N LEU A 217 -12.17 3.98 3.31
CA LEU A 217 -12.96 4.88 2.48
C LEU A 217 -13.07 6.30 3.06
N ALA A 218 -13.09 6.43 4.39
CA ALA A 218 -13.07 7.72 5.07
C ALA A 218 -11.73 8.43 4.87
N ASP A 219 -10.63 7.67 4.89
CA ASP A 219 -9.25 8.15 4.74
C ASP A 219 -8.87 8.50 3.30
N LEU A 220 -9.72 8.23 2.30
CA LEU A 220 -9.47 8.65 0.92
C LEU A 220 -9.50 10.18 0.81
N ASP A 221 -8.49 10.72 0.11
CA ASP A 221 -8.51 12.12 -0.33
C ASP A 221 -9.74 12.34 -1.23
N ARG A 222 -10.53 13.38 -0.97
CA ARG A 222 -11.75 13.68 -1.73
C ARG A 222 -11.48 14.42 -3.04
N THR A 223 -10.30 15.00 -3.17
CA THR A 223 -9.87 15.83 -4.29
C THR A 223 -8.45 15.45 -4.74
N PRO A 224 -8.19 14.18 -5.10
CA PRO A 224 -6.84 13.68 -5.36
C PRO A 224 -6.14 14.44 -6.50
N ALA A 225 -6.89 14.90 -7.52
CA ALA A 225 -6.35 15.72 -8.59
C ALA A 225 -5.76 17.04 -8.07
N GLN A 226 -6.48 17.76 -7.20
CA GLN A 226 -6.04 19.03 -6.62
C GLN A 226 -4.85 18.82 -5.69
N THR A 227 -4.91 17.80 -4.84
CA THR A 227 -3.80 17.47 -3.94
C THR A 227 -2.53 17.08 -4.72
N ALA A 228 -2.66 16.29 -5.78
CA ALA A 228 -1.54 15.92 -6.63
C ALA A 228 -0.92 17.12 -7.35
N GLU A 229 -1.76 18.03 -7.87
CA GLU A 229 -1.30 19.28 -8.48
C GLU A 229 -0.53 20.15 -7.47
N GLN A 230 -1.05 20.30 -6.25
CA GLN A 230 -0.38 21.04 -5.18
C GLN A 230 0.96 20.40 -4.78
N LEU A 231 1.00 19.07 -4.64
CA LEU A 231 2.23 18.35 -4.31
C LEU A 231 3.29 18.50 -5.41
N ARG A 232 2.88 18.41 -6.69
CA ARG A 232 3.78 18.65 -7.82
C ARG A 232 4.31 20.08 -7.84
N ALA A 233 3.43 21.07 -7.71
CA ALA A 233 3.82 22.47 -7.70
C ALA A 233 4.84 22.76 -6.58
N ASN A 234 4.61 22.21 -5.38
CA ASN A 234 5.54 22.34 -4.25
C ASN A 234 6.89 21.67 -4.53
N LEU A 235 6.88 20.45 -5.06
CA LEU A 235 8.09 19.71 -5.41
C LEU A 235 8.91 20.43 -6.49
N ASP A 236 8.25 20.93 -7.52
CA ASP A 236 8.88 21.63 -8.65
C ASP A 236 9.46 22.97 -8.20
N GLN A 237 8.71 23.75 -7.42
CA GLN A 237 9.21 25.01 -6.86
C GLN A 237 10.42 24.79 -5.94
N ALA A 238 10.36 23.77 -5.08
CA ALA A 238 11.49 23.41 -4.22
C ALA A 238 12.70 22.97 -5.05
N HIS A 239 12.48 22.16 -6.09
CA HIS A 239 13.52 21.69 -6.98
C HIS A 239 14.20 22.84 -7.74
N GLU A 240 13.45 23.76 -8.32
CA GLU A 240 13.99 24.93 -9.01
C GLU A 240 14.87 25.79 -8.08
N ARG A 241 14.37 26.08 -6.88
CA ARG A 241 15.14 26.83 -5.87
C ARG A 241 16.44 26.10 -5.50
N ARG A 242 16.37 24.78 -5.33
CA ARG A 242 17.52 23.94 -4.98
C ARG A 242 18.56 23.87 -6.10
N LEU A 243 18.13 23.82 -7.36
CA LEU A 243 19.02 23.91 -8.52
C LEU A 243 19.73 25.27 -8.57
N GLN A 244 19.03 26.37 -8.27
CA GLN A 244 19.66 27.71 -8.20
C GLN A 244 20.75 27.75 -7.11
N LEU A 245 20.44 27.28 -5.90
CA LEU A 245 21.40 27.22 -4.79
C LEU A 245 22.62 26.33 -5.12
N ALA A 246 22.38 25.18 -5.76
CA ALA A 246 23.44 24.28 -6.18
C ALA A 246 24.36 24.94 -7.23
N ALA A 247 23.78 25.66 -8.19
CA ALA A 247 24.53 26.40 -9.20
C ALA A 247 25.34 27.56 -8.61
N GLU A 248 24.77 28.34 -7.68
CA GLU A 248 25.47 29.39 -6.95
C GLU A 248 26.66 28.83 -6.16
N THR A 249 26.44 27.75 -5.42
CA THR A 249 27.49 27.07 -4.64
C THR A 249 28.61 26.55 -5.53
N ALA A 250 28.27 25.96 -6.69
CA ALA A 250 29.25 25.48 -7.66
C ALA A 250 30.12 26.62 -8.23
N ARG A 251 29.55 27.80 -8.47
CA ARG A 251 30.31 28.98 -8.94
C ARG A 251 31.32 29.47 -7.90
N HIS A 252 30.99 29.38 -6.61
CA HIS A 252 31.89 29.78 -5.52
C HIS A 252 32.99 28.76 -5.20
N THR A 253 32.83 27.50 -5.62
CA THR A 253 33.81 26.43 -5.41
C THR A 253 34.72 26.21 -6.62
N GLN A 254 34.42 26.79 -7.79
CA GLN A 254 35.33 26.81 -8.92
C GLN A 254 36.50 27.78 -8.64
N PRO A 255 37.77 27.33 -8.68
CA PRO A 255 38.90 28.23 -8.53
C PRO A 255 38.87 29.25 -9.68
N ALA A 256 39.05 30.53 -9.35
CA ALA A 256 39.29 31.57 -10.34
C ALA A 256 40.46 31.12 -11.21
N SER A 257 40.16 30.64 -12.41
CA SER A 257 41.19 30.19 -13.34
C SER A 257 41.99 31.41 -13.78
N ARG A 258 43.17 31.58 -13.19
CA ARG A 258 44.25 32.47 -13.62
C ARG A 258 45.56 31.71 -13.54
#